data_AF-A0A6G0SVY9-F1
#
_entry.id   AF-A0A6G0SVY9-F1
#
_cell.length_a   1.000
_cell.length_b   1.000
_cell.length_c   1.000
_cell.angle_alpha   90.00
_cell.angle_beta   90.00
_cell.angle_gamma   90.00
#
_symmetry.space_group_name_H-M   'P 1'
#
loop_
_entity.id
_entity.type
_entity.pdbx_description
1 polymer ?
#
loop_
_entity_poly.entity_id
_entity_poly.type
_entity_poly.pdbx_seq_one_letter_code
_entity_poly.pdbx_strand_id
1 'polypeptide(L)'
;MIIYLYFVPDDVLTSKRKISNDTNVSRNAASKEICDVFITSVQDQFEYKDHLFASYFFISPNFPSYEKHFPRQFFDKTIEYYFIFDNNKLETKLKLIHKRTEFRDVSGAVNLLKFIINNNLQLVFSESYKLILIIATISMTLAEAERSFLTLKRIKTFLKNTMVEERLNAVAMLSIEKSMINKMSNFNNNKQ
;
A
#
# COMPACT_ATOMS: atom_id res chain seq x y z
N MET A 1 8.05 -5.22 -68.24
CA MET A 1 6.80 -5.90 -67.88
C MET A 1 6.70 -5.92 -66.36
N ILE A 2 6.01 -4.89 -65.82
CA ILE A 2 5.13 -4.91 -64.64
C ILE A 2 5.76 -5.51 -63.35
N ILE A 3 6.38 -4.70 -62.49
CA ILE A 3 5.74 -3.94 -61.38
C ILE A 3 4.78 -4.82 -60.56
N TYR A 4 5.24 -5.41 -59.46
CA TYR A 4 4.44 -5.68 -58.23
C TYR A 4 5.39 -6.00 -57.06
N LEU A 5 6.34 -5.09 -56.77
CA LEU A 5 6.77 -4.92 -55.38
C LEU A 5 5.66 -4.07 -54.76
N TYR A 6 4.85 -4.69 -53.91
CA TYR A 6 3.82 -4.03 -53.11
C TYR A 6 4.44 -2.81 -52.41
N PHE A 7 4.20 -1.63 -52.98
CA PHE A 7 4.27 -0.37 -52.27
C PHE A 7 3.05 -0.36 -51.35
N VAL A 8 3.20 -0.98 -50.17
CA VAL A 8 2.27 -0.74 -49.07
C VAL A 8 2.51 0.71 -48.67
N PRO A 9 1.54 1.61 -48.84
CA PRO A 9 1.73 3.01 -48.47
C PRO A 9 2.03 3.08 -46.97
N ASP A 10 3.21 3.60 -46.63
CA ASP A 10 3.68 3.81 -45.24
C ASP A 10 2.63 4.55 -44.39
N ASP A 11 1.78 5.36 -45.04
CA ASP A 11 0.69 6.14 -44.45
C ASP A 11 -0.36 5.29 -43.70
N VAL A 12 -0.60 4.04 -44.15
CA VAL A 12 -1.55 3.13 -43.48
C VAL A 12 -0.93 2.48 -42.24
N LEU A 13 0.39 2.26 -42.23
CA LEU A 13 1.13 1.70 -41.09
C LEU A 13 1.38 2.76 -40.00
N THR A 14 1.68 4.00 -40.39
CA THR A 14 1.82 5.14 -39.47
C THR A 14 0.49 5.53 -38.85
N SER A 15 -0.60 5.56 -39.63
CA SER A 15 -1.96 5.87 -39.14
C SER A 15 -2.47 4.84 -38.12
N LYS A 16 -2.31 3.53 -38.40
CA LYS A 16 -2.69 2.47 -37.45
C LYS A 16 -1.87 2.52 -36.15
N ARG A 17 -0.56 2.79 -36.22
CA ARG A 17 0.29 2.95 -35.02
C ARG A 17 -0.09 4.18 -34.20
N LYS A 18 -0.47 5.29 -34.84
CA LYS A 18 -0.84 6.53 -34.15
C LYS A 18 -2.14 6.36 -33.34
N ILE A 19 -3.16 5.73 -33.94
CA ILE A 19 -4.44 5.46 -33.27
C ILE A 19 -4.26 4.48 -32.09
N SER A 20 -3.48 3.39 -32.27
CA SER A 20 -3.25 2.43 -31.18
C SER A 20 -2.51 3.06 -29.99
N ASN A 21 -1.56 3.95 -30.27
CA ASN A 21 -0.79 4.63 -29.23
C ASN A 21 -1.64 5.67 -28.48
N ASP A 22 -2.46 6.47 -29.18
CA ASP A 22 -3.37 7.43 -28.51
C ASP A 22 -4.39 6.72 -27.60
N THR A 23 -4.86 5.54 -28.02
CA THR A 23 -5.77 4.72 -27.22
C THR A 23 -5.08 4.16 -25.97
N ASN A 24 -3.80 3.76 -26.07
CA ASN A 24 -3.00 3.27 -24.94
C ASN A 24 -2.62 4.38 -23.96
N VAL A 25 -2.24 5.56 -24.46
CA VAL A 25 -1.95 6.75 -23.63
C VAL A 25 -3.19 7.16 -22.83
N SER A 26 -4.36 7.19 -23.46
CA SER A 26 -5.64 7.49 -22.80
C SER A 26 -6.00 6.45 -21.74
N ARG A 27 -5.84 5.15 -22.05
CA ARG A 27 -6.04 4.06 -21.08
C ARG A 27 -5.07 4.14 -19.91
N ASN A 28 -3.80 4.47 -20.14
CA ASN A 28 -2.80 4.61 -19.09
C ASN A 28 -3.07 5.82 -18.20
N ALA A 29 -3.56 6.92 -18.76
CA ALA A 29 -3.98 8.09 -18.02
C ALA A 29 -5.18 7.80 -17.10
N ALA A 30 -6.24 7.17 -17.63
CA ALA A 30 -7.38 6.74 -16.83
C ALA A 30 -6.99 5.73 -15.74
N SER A 31 -6.13 4.76 -16.08
CA SER A 31 -5.64 3.76 -15.12
C SER A 31 -4.84 4.41 -13.98
N LYS A 32 -4.06 5.45 -14.28
CA LYS A 32 -3.31 6.21 -13.28
C LYS A 32 -4.24 6.99 -12.35
N GLU A 33 -5.26 7.65 -12.88
CA GLU A 33 -6.25 8.38 -12.08
C GLU A 33 -6.98 7.44 -11.10
N ILE A 34 -7.39 6.26 -11.58
CA ILE A 34 -8.00 5.22 -10.77
C ILE A 34 -7.04 4.77 -9.65
N CYS A 35 -5.76 4.53 -9.97
CA CYS A 35 -4.76 4.20 -8.95
C CYS A 35 -4.58 5.32 -7.92
N ASP A 36 -4.68 6.59 -8.33
CA ASP A 36 -4.53 7.74 -7.44
C ASP A 36 -5.69 7.84 -6.44
N VAL A 37 -6.92 7.64 -6.92
CA VAL A 37 -8.10 7.57 -6.07
C VAL A 37 -7.97 6.42 -5.06
N PHE A 38 -7.65 5.21 -5.52
CA PHE A 38 -7.47 4.06 -4.62
C PHE A 38 -6.35 4.28 -3.60
N ILE A 39 -5.22 4.85 -4.02
CA ILE A 39 -4.11 5.18 -3.13
C ILE A 39 -4.57 6.14 -2.03
N THR A 40 -5.32 7.18 -2.39
CA THR A 40 -5.78 8.21 -1.45
C THR A 40 -6.83 7.64 -0.48
N SER A 41 -7.85 6.96 -1.00
CA SER A 41 -8.91 6.36 -0.18
C SER A 41 -8.38 5.32 0.80
N VAL A 42 -7.41 4.50 0.39
CA VAL A 42 -6.77 3.52 1.26
C VAL A 42 -5.87 4.22 2.29
N GLN A 43 -5.14 5.28 1.91
CA GLN A 43 -4.37 6.04 2.89
C GLN A 43 -5.27 6.62 3.98
N ASP A 44 -6.37 7.28 3.62
CA ASP A 44 -7.30 7.86 4.59
C ASP A 44 -7.90 6.80 5.52
N GLN A 45 -8.17 5.59 5.01
CA GLN A 45 -8.76 4.50 5.80
C GLN A 45 -7.76 3.83 6.76
N PHE A 46 -6.47 3.74 6.38
CA PHE A 46 -5.45 2.98 7.12
C PHE A 46 -4.38 3.86 7.82
N GLU A 47 -4.39 5.18 7.62
CA GLU A 47 -3.53 6.13 8.35
C GLU A 47 -3.95 6.28 9.83
N TYR A 48 -5.15 5.81 10.18
CA TYR A 48 -5.69 5.91 11.53
C TYR A 48 -5.02 4.90 12.50
N LYS A 49 -4.07 5.41 13.30
CA LYS A 49 -3.21 4.63 14.20
C LYS A 49 -3.79 4.36 15.58
N ASP A 50 -5.02 4.78 15.86
CA ASP A 50 -5.55 4.72 17.24
C ASP A 50 -5.79 3.28 17.72
N HIS A 51 -5.86 2.29 16.83
CA HIS A 51 -5.86 0.86 17.19
C HIS A 51 -4.55 0.40 17.85
N LEU A 52 -3.44 1.14 17.67
CA LEU A 52 -2.19 0.83 18.36
C LEU A 52 -2.28 1.03 19.87
N PHE A 53 -3.21 1.84 20.40
CA PHE A 53 -3.29 2.09 21.84
C PHE A 53 -3.44 0.79 22.64
N ALA A 54 -4.23 -0.14 22.12
CA ALA A 54 -4.44 -1.44 22.73
C ALA A 54 -3.16 -2.32 22.74
N SER A 55 -2.28 -2.15 21.75
CA SER A 55 -1.02 -2.91 21.66
C SER A 55 -0.02 -2.56 22.77
N TYR A 56 -0.06 -1.33 23.29
CA TYR A 56 0.84 -0.89 24.36
C TYR A 56 0.66 -1.71 25.64
N PHE A 57 -0.54 -2.24 25.90
CA PHE A 57 -0.78 -3.08 27.08
C PHE A 57 -0.03 -4.41 27.06
N PHE A 58 0.46 -4.85 25.89
CA PHE A 58 1.08 -6.16 25.70
C PHE A 58 2.58 -6.06 25.41
N ILE A 59 3.18 -4.90 25.66
CA ILE A 59 4.63 -4.68 25.56
C ILE A 59 5.28 -5.17 26.87
N SER A 60 5.78 -6.41 26.87
CA SER A 60 6.40 -7.08 28.03
C SER A 60 7.44 -6.21 28.78
N PRO A 61 8.38 -5.51 28.10
CA PRO A 61 9.36 -4.65 28.77
C PRO A 61 8.75 -3.56 29.67
N ASN A 62 7.53 -3.13 29.38
CA ASN A 62 6.86 -2.07 30.13
C ASN A 62 5.99 -2.60 31.28
N PHE A 63 5.81 -3.92 31.41
CA PHE A 63 4.96 -4.51 32.45
C PHE A 63 5.35 -4.11 33.88
N PRO A 64 6.64 -4.03 34.27
CA PRO A 64 7.03 -3.56 35.60
C PRO A 64 6.59 -2.10 35.87
N SER A 65 6.58 -1.26 34.82
CA SER A 65 6.11 0.12 34.92
C SER A 65 4.58 0.17 35.03
N TYR A 66 3.87 -0.65 34.25
CA TYR A 66 2.40 -0.71 34.27
C TYR A 66 1.84 -1.32 35.56
N GLU A 67 2.58 -2.23 36.20
CA GLU A 67 2.24 -2.73 37.54
C GLU A 67 2.22 -1.61 38.57
N LYS A 68 3.21 -0.70 38.53
CA LYS A 68 3.31 0.45 39.44
C LYS A 68 2.34 1.57 39.07
N HIS A 69 2.20 1.84 37.78
CA HIS A 69 1.38 2.92 37.26
C HIS A 69 0.63 2.46 36.02
N PHE A 70 -0.64 2.08 36.23
CA PHE A 70 -1.48 1.58 35.15
C PHE A 70 -1.75 2.70 34.12
N PRO A 71 -1.52 2.47 32.82
CA PRO A 71 -1.62 3.51 31.81
C PRO A 71 -3.08 3.79 31.42
N ARG A 72 -3.78 4.55 32.26
CA ARG A 72 -5.21 4.88 32.08
C ARG A 72 -5.51 5.62 30.79
N GLN A 73 -4.62 6.52 30.36
CA GLN A 73 -4.82 7.27 29.11
C GLN A 73 -4.99 6.38 27.88
N PHE A 74 -4.23 5.28 27.79
CA PHE A 74 -4.39 4.31 26.69
C PHE A 74 -5.62 3.44 26.89
N PHE A 75 -6.05 3.25 28.13
CA PHE A 75 -7.19 2.41 28.48
C PHE A 75 -8.49 3.08 28.07
N ASP A 76 -8.66 4.35 28.44
CA ASP A 76 -9.85 5.13 28.11
C ASP A 76 -10.06 5.20 26.59
N LYS A 77 -8.98 5.45 25.82
CA LYS A 77 -9.02 5.40 24.35
C LYS A 77 -9.36 4.02 23.78
N THR A 78 -8.84 2.96 24.40
CA THR A 78 -9.12 1.58 23.96
C THR A 78 -10.58 1.22 24.18
N ILE A 79 -11.18 1.67 25.29
CA ILE A 79 -12.61 1.48 25.57
C ILE A 79 -13.50 2.31 24.65
N GLU A 80 -13.12 3.57 24.38
CA GLU A 80 -13.82 4.43 23.42
C GLU A 80 -13.89 3.76 22.05
N TYR A 81 -12.80 3.13 21.61
CA TYR A 81 -12.74 2.48 20.32
C TYR A 81 -13.40 1.09 20.30
N TYR A 82 -13.22 0.30 21.36
CA TYR A 82 -13.76 -1.06 21.45
C TYR A 82 -14.85 -1.16 22.52
N PHE A 83 -16.07 -0.73 22.19
CA PHE A 83 -17.24 -0.80 23.09
C PHE A 83 -17.67 -2.24 23.48
N ILE A 84 -17.08 -3.26 22.86
CA ILE A 84 -17.41 -4.67 23.11
C ILE A 84 -16.92 -5.18 24.49
N PHE A 85 -16.00 -4.47 25.14
CA PHE A 85 -15.36 -4.92 26.35
C PHE A 85 -16.04 -4.43 27.64
N ASP A 86 -16.03 -5.28 28.66
CA ASP A 86 -16.36 -4.88 30.02
C ASP A 86 -15.13 -4.21 30.66
N ASN A 87 -15.23 -2.90 30.89
CA ASN A 87 -14.12 -2.06 31.39
C ASN A 87 -13.48 -2.63 32.65
N ASN A 88 -14.31 -2.98 33.65
CA ASN A 88 -13.81 -3.43 34.95
C ASN A 88 -13.12 -4.79 34.84
N LYS A 89 -13.69 -5.71 34.03
CA LYS A 89 -13.09 -7.02 33.80
C LYS A 89 -11.79 -6.91 32.99
N LEU A 90 -11.75 -6.06 31.97
CA LEU A 90 -10.56 -5.86 31.16
C LEU A 90 -9.42 -5.26 31.98
N GLU A 91 -9.69 -4.19 32.75
CA GLU A 91 -8.70 -3.54 33.60
C GLU A 91 -8.10 -4.51 34.63
N THR A 92 -8.96 -5.29 35.30
CA THR A 92 -8.51 -6.28 36.30
C THR A 92 -7.61 -7.35 35.68
N LYS A 93 -8.01 -7.86 34.50
CA LYS A 93 -7.24 -8.89 33.78
C LYS A 93 -5.89 -8.34 33.29
N LEU A 94 -5.86 -7.12 32.76
CA LEU A 94 -4.62 -6.47 32.33
C LEU A 94 -3.65 -6.24 33.50
N LYS A 95 -4.14 -5.72 34.63
CA LYS A 95 -3.32 -5.59 35.85
C LYS A 95 -2.76 -6.92 36.33
N LEU A 96 -3.55 -8.00 36.24
CA LEU A 96 -3.11 -9.33 36.61
C LEU A 96 -1.97 -9.83 35.69
N ILE A 97 -2.06 -9.57 34.38
CA ILE A 97 -1.01 -9.88 33.40
C ILE A 97 0.29 -9.12 33.73
N HIS A 98 0.20 -7.81 34.03
CA HIS A 98 1.38 -6.98 34.33
C HIS A 98 2.09 -7.38 35.63
N LYS A 99 1.33 -7.89 36.61
CA LYS A 99 1.84 -8.35 37.91
C LYS A 99 2.53 -9.71 37.84
N ARG A 100 2.04 -10.62 36.99
CA ARG A 100 2.52 -12.01 36.91
C ARG A 100 3.84 -12.08 36.13
N THR A 101 4.86 -12.68 36.74
CA THR A 101 6.21 -12.82 36.15
C THR A 101 6.23 -13.71 34.92
N GLU A 102 5.37 -14.74 34.88
CA GLU A 102 5.23 -15.68 33.76
C GLU A 102 4.98 -14.99 32.41
N PHE A 103 4.31 -13.84 32.41
CA PHE A 103 4.04 -13.08 31.19
C PHE A 103 5.15 -12.07 30.84
N ARG A 104 6.09 -11.81 31.75
CA ARG A 104 7.23 -10.90 31.48
C ARG A 104 8.25 -11.56 30.58
N ASP A 105 8.45 -12.87 30.72
CA ASP A 105 9.40 -13.63 29.91
C ASP A 105 8.91 -13.84 28.47
N VAL A 106 7.62 -13.60 28.21
CA VAL A 106 7.02 -13.77 26.87
C VAL A 106 7.04 -12.44 26.11
N SER A 107 7.96 -12.32 25.16
CA SER A 107 8.06 -11.13 24.31
C SER A 107 7.07 -11.17 23.13
N GLY A 108 6.25 -10.14 23.01
CA GLY A 108 5.39 -9.91 21.84
C GLY A 108 3.97 -10.47 21.98
N ALA A 109 2.99 -9.74 21.41
CA ALA A 109 1.57 -10.04 21.56
C ALA A 109 1.17 -11.43 21.02
N VAL A 110 1.77 -11.87 19.91
CA VAL A 110 1.49 -13.20 19.31
C VAL A 110 2.03 -14.33 20.18
N ASN A 111 3.21 -14.16 20.77
CA ASN A 111 3.79 -15.16 21.67
C ASN A 111 2.99 -15.22 22.97
N LEU A 112 2.54 -14.07 23.47
CA LEU A 112 1.64 -13.97 24.63
C LEU A 112 0.31 -14.69 24.36
N LEU A 113 -0.25 -14.52 23.16
CA LEU A 113 -1.46 -15.24 22.75
C LEU A 113 -1.24 -16.76 22.75
N LYS A 114 -0.14 -17.23 22.15
CA LYS A 114 0.22 -18.66 22.16
C LYS A 114 0.40 -19.19 23.58
N PHE A 115 1.03 -18.43 24.46
CA PHE A 115 1.20 -18.79 25.86
C PHE A 115 -0.14 -18.95 26.58
N ILE A 116 -1.09 -18.03 26.37
CA ILE A 116 -2.45 -18.11 26.95
C ILE A 116 -3.18 -19.36 26.44
N ILE A 117 -3.05 -19.67 25.14
CA ILE A 117 -3.68 -20.84 24.52
C ILE A 117 -3.08 -22.14 25.08
N ASN A 118 -1.75 -22.26 25.10
CA ASN A 118 -1.06 -23.48 25.53
C ASN A 118 -1.31 -23.82 27.00
N ASN A 119 -1.53 -22.80 27.85
CA ASN A 119 -1.79 -22.98 29.28
C ASN A 119 -3.29 -23.05 29.62
N ASN A 120 -4.19 -23.13 28.63
CA ASN A 120 -5.66 -23.15 28.82
C ASN A 120 -6.19 -21.94 29.62
N LEU A 121 -5.51 -20.79 29.53
CA LEU A 121 -5.83 -19.57 30.27
C LEU A 121 -6.89 -18.69 29.57
N GLN A 122 -7.47 -19.17 28.46
CA GLN A 122 -8.42 -18.42 27.63
C GLN A 122 -9.66 -17.96 28.41
N LEU A 123 -10.20 -18.81 29.28
CA LEU A 123 -11.39 -18.48 30.09
C LEU A 123 -11.07 -17.45 31.17
N VAL A 124 -9.93 -17.60 31.84
CA VAL A 124 -9.48 -16.70 32.91
C VAL A 124 -9.20 -15.30 32.35
N PHE A 125 -8.55 -15.21 31.19
CA PHE A 125 -8.18 -13.96 30.54
C PHE A 125 -9.04 -13.63 29.32
N SER A 126 -10.33 -14.00 29.31
CA SER A 126 -11.20 -13.87 28.12
C SER A 126 -11.16 -12.49 27.44
N GLU A 127 -11.17 -11.39 28.21
CA GLU A 127 -11.18 -10.03 27.65
C GLU A 127 -9.82 -9.64 27.09
N SER A 128 -8.73 -9.95 27.80
CA SER A 128 -7.38 -9.71 27.30
C SER A 128 -7.06 -10.58 26.09
N TYR A 129 -7.52 -11.84 26.07
CA TYR A 129 -7.40 -12.76 24.93
C TYR A 129 -8.08 -12.19 23.68
N LYS A 130 -9.35 -11.77 23.81
CA LYS A 130 -10.09 -11.11 22.72
C LYS A 130 -9.37 -9.84 22.24
N LEU A 131 -8.86 -9.02 23.16
CA LEU A 131 -8.14 -7.79 22.80
C LEU A 131 -6.86 -8.08 22.00
N ILE A 132 -6.05 -9.05 22.46
CA ILE A 132 -4.85 -9.49 21.73
C ILE A 132 -5.22 -10.03 20.35
N LEU A 133 -6.31 -10.80 20.25
CA LEU A 133 -6.80 -11.35 18.98
C LEU A 133 -7.19 -10.23 18.00
N ILE A 134 -7.92 -9.22 18.47
CA ILE A 134 -8.30 -8.06 17.65
C ILE A 134 -7.04 -7.33 17.16
N ILE A 135 -6.08 -7.06 18.04
CA ILE A 135 -4.82 -6.38 17.66
C ILE A 135 -4.04 -7.22 16.64
N ALA A 136 -3.95 -8.54 16.84
CA ALA A 136 -3.25 -9.44 15.93
C ALA A 136 -3.91 -9.47 14.55
N THR A 137 -5.25 -9.57 14.50
CA THR A 137 -6.02 -9.54 13.25
C THR A 137 -5.84 -8.20 12.54
N ILE A 138 -5.98 -7.07 13.25
CA ILE A 138 -5.81 -5.73 12.66
C ILE A 138 -4.37 -5.56 12.14
N SER A 139 -3.36 -5.99 12.89
CA SER A 139 -1.95 -5.91 12.47
C SER A 139 -1.69 -6.73 11.20
N MET A 140 -2.33 -7.91 11.10
CA MET A 140 -2.24 -8.77 9.92
C MET A 140 -2.92 -8.12 8.71
N THR A 141 -4.15 -7.63 8.87
CA THR A 141 -4.88 -6.93 7.81
C THR A 141 -4.14 -5.66 7.36
N LEU A 142 -3.55 -4.91 8.30
CA LEU A 142 -2.76 -3.72 7.99
C LEU A 142 -1.52 -4.08 7.17
N ALA A 143 -0.78 -5.13 7.55
CA ALA A 143 0.38 -5.59 6.79
C ALA A 143 0.01 -6.05 5.37
N GLU A 144 -1.14 -6.70 5.20
CA GLU A 144 -1.65 -7.09 3.88
C GLU A 144 -2.08 -5.87 3.04
N ALA A 145 -2.75 -4.90 3.67
CA ALA A 145 -3.11 -3.64 3.04
C ALA A 145 -1.87 -2.84 2.60
N GLU A 146 -0.83 -2.76 3.44
CA GLU A 146 0.46 -2.13 3.11
C GLU A 146 1.13 -2.81 1.92
N ARG A 147 1.15 -4.15 1.89
CA ARG A 147 1.70 -4.91 0.76
C ARG A 147 0.94 -4.65 -0.55
N SER A 148 -0.38 -4.64 -0.48
CA SER A 148 -1.24 -4.34 -1.63
C SER A 148 -1.01 -2.92 -2.12
N PHE A 149 -0.88 -1.97 -1.19
CA PHE A 149 -0.58 -0.58 -1.47
C PHE A 149 0.80 -0.35 -2.11
N LEU A 150 1.84 -1.03 -1.61
CA LEU A 150 3.16 -1.01 -2.23
C LEU A 150 3.11 -1.52 -3.66
N THR A 151 2.29 -2.54 -3.92
CA THR A 151 2.08 -3.07 -5.28
C THR A 151 1.37 -2.04 -6.17
N LEU A 152 0.32 -1.40 -5.66
CA LEU A 152 -0.40 -0.35 -6.38
C LEU A 152 0.49 0.88 -6.70
N LYS A 153 1.33 1.29 -5.74
CA LYS A 153 2.35 2.34 -5.97
C LYS A 153 3.32 1.96 -7.07
N ARG A 154 3.77 0.70 -7.12
CA ARG A 154 4.63 0.20 -8.22
C ARG A 154 3.92 0.27 -9.56
N ILE A 155 2.65 -0.14 -9.64
CA ILE A 155 1.83 -0.07 -10.85
C ILE A 155 1.68 1.38 -11.32
N LYS A 156 1.37 2.31 -10.41
CA LYS A 156 1.30 3.76 -10.72
C LYS A 156 2.62 4.29 -11.28
N THR A 157 3.76 3.93 -10.67
CA THR A 157 5.08 4.33 -11.16
C THR A 157 5.36 3.74 -12.54
N PHE A 158 5.00 2.47 -12.77
CA PHE A 158 5.13 1.83 -14.07
C PHE A 158 4.33 2.57 -15.15
N LEU A 159 3.04 2.80 -14.92
CA LEU A 159 2.18 3.54 -15.86
C LEU A 159 2.75 4.94 -16.17
N LYS A 160 3.24 5.66 -15.14
CA LYS A 160 3.88 6.97 -15.33
C LYS A 160 5.12 6.88 -16.21
N ASN A 161 5.98 5.89 -15.99
CA ASN A 161 7.22 5.72 -16.76
C ASN A 161 6.91 5.37 -18.22
N THR A 162 5.98 4.46 -18.47
CA THR A 162 5.55 4.09 -19.82
C THR A 162 5.00 5.30 -20.59
N MET A 163 4.17 6.13 -19.93
CA MET A 163 3.66 7.36 -20.56
C MET A 163 4.78 8.35 -20.90
N VAL A 164 5.82 8.46 -20.07
CA VAL A 164 6.97 9.34 -20.34
C VAL A 164 7.82 8.79 -21.47
N GLU A 165 8.05 7.48 -21.49
CA GLU A 165 8.80 6.79 -22.54
C GLU A 165 8.13 6.93 -23.91
N GLU A 166 6.82 6.68 -24.01
CA GLU A 166 6.05 6.85 -25.25
C GLU A 166 6.14 8.28 -25.79
N ARG A 167 6.02 9.28 -24.90
CA ARG A 167 6.13 10.70 -25.28
C ARG A 167 7.53 11.07 -25.75
N LEU A 168 8.56 10.59 -25.06
CA LEU A 168 9.95 10.84 -25.43
C LEU A 168 10.28 10.21 -26.79
N ASN A 169 9.82 8.97 -27.02
CA ASN A 169 10.01 8.27 -28.28
C ASN A 169 9.32 8.99 -29.45
N ALA A 170 8.09 9.47 -29.25
CA ALA A 170 7.38 10.26 -30.26
C ALA A 170 8.11 11.56 -30.61
N VAL A 171 8.63 12.29 -29.61
CA VAL A 171 9.41 13.53 -29.84
C VAL A 171 10.73 13.24 -30.55
N ALA A 172 11.42 12.16 -30.18
CA ALA A 172 12.65 11.74 -30.85
C ALA A 172 12.39 11.44 -32.33
N MET A 173 11.32 10.72 -32.64
CA MET A 173 10.92 10.41 -34.02
C MET A 173 10.65 11.69 -34.84
N LEU A 174 9.84 12.62 -34.30
CA LEU A 174 9.55 13.90 -34.94
C LEU A 174 10.83 14.75 -35.15
N SER A 175 11.78 14.70 -34.22
CA SER A 175 13.08 15.39 -34.35
C SER A 175 13.90 14.83 -35.51
N ILE A 176 13.94 13.50 -35.66
CA ILE A 176 14.63 12.81 -36.76
C ILE A 176 13.98 13.17 -38.10
N GLU A 177 12.64 13.09 -38.19
CA GLU A 177 11.89 13.47 -39.39
C GLU A 177 12.15 14.92 -39.80
N LYS A 178 12.09 15.86 -38.84
CA LYS A 178 12.42 17.27 -39.07
C LYS A 178 13.84 17.46 -39.59
N SER A 179 14.81 16.73 -39.03
CA SER A 179 16.21 16.77 -39.49
C SER A 179 16.35 16.26 -40.92
N MET A 180 15.67 15.17 -41.28
CA MET A 180 15.68 14.63 -42.64
C MET A 180 15.06 15.60 -43.66
N ILE A 181 13.91 16.20 -43.34
CA ILE A 181 13.25 17.18 -44.21
C ILE A 181 14.14 18.40 -44.45
N ASN A 182 14.76 18.94 -43.39
CA ASN A 182 15.67 20.08 -43.51
C ASN A 182 16.93 19.75 -44.36
N LYS A 183 17.47 18.54 -44.24
CA LYS A 183 18.58 18.11 -45.11
C LYS A 183 18.14 18.04 -46.57
N MET A 184 16.94 17.54 -46.85
CA MET A 184 16.41 17.44 -48.21
C MET A 184 16.10 18.82 -48.84
N SER A 185 15.55 19.77 -48.08
CA SER A 185 15.31 21.13 -48.58
C SER A 185 16.62 21.87 -48.88
N ASN A 186 17.64 21.69 -48.03
CA ASN A 186 18.97 22.24 -48.27
C ASN A 186 19.65 21.65 -49.52
N PHE A 187 19.37 20.38 -49.86
CA PHE A 187 19.84 19.78 -51.11
C PHE A 187 19.19 20.41 -52.36
N ASN A 188 17.94 20.86 -52.25
CA ASN A 188 17.23 21.47 -53.37
C ASN A 188 17.63 22.95 -53.58
N ASN A 189 18.09 23.63 -52.52
CA ASN A 189 18.54 25.03 -52.59
C ASN A 189 20.00 25.20 -53.05
N ASN A 190 20.77 24.10 -53.16
CA ASN A 190 22.17 24.12 -53.64
C ASN A 190 22.30 23.77 -55.15
N LYS A 191 21.19 23.73 -55.88
CA LYS A 191 21.16 23.69 -57.36
C LYS A 191 20.58 25.01 -57.89
N GLN A 192 21.35 26.08 -57.78
CA GLN A 192 21.17 27.30 -58.57
C GLN A 192 22.54 27.78 -59.04
#